data_AF-A0A9X4M6M6-F1
#
_entry.id   AF-A0A9X4M6M6-F1
#
_cell.length_a   1.000
_cell.length_b   1.000
_cell.length_c   1.000
_cell.angle_alpha   90.00
_cell.angle_beta   90.00
_cell.angle_gamma   90.00
#
_symmetry.space_group_name_H-M   'P 1'
#
loop_
_entity.id
_entity.type
_entity.pdbx_description
1 polymer ?
#
loop_
_entity_poly.entity_id
_entity_poly.type
_entity_poly.pdbx_seq_one_letter_code
_entity_poly.pdbx_strand_id
1 'polypeptide(L)'
;PALGFAYLIVAPTTLGKRLLHLLGAAAALTAASGWYILITLIWPAATRPYLAGSTDNNFMNLVLGYNGLARILGRNHGGGHAMPHFKPPADLKLPDGLTLPHHGGHGGFGAGSVGLTRLFGGELGFEISWLLPVALLAFVLVLVSRGRRPRTDLVRGAALVFGLWLIVDGIVFSYMNGMFHAYYTLAIAPAIAGLVGLGVHEMWSIRDRRLGRFGLAALVLAGGVWGFVLLQRNSSWLPWLRWVLLAVTVIAAVGLALGSIAAVRRFSAVFLALGVVGILGGSAAYTFATVPVSHTGGSPTVGPARKDGDQFAAFAKFFGGSESNPRLDAMLAATHTKWSAAIDRSSPAAALELSSNTAVMAIGGFMDDPTPTLGQFIDYVKNHQVTYYVVENRGLPTAGKPADDAAGHPAQATPAHRPTGHGKPADAQAAPAHQGPAAGGWMSGFGGHTDITNWVAAHFKPVTVGSATVYDMSHYEG
;
A
#
# COMPACT_ATOMS: atom_id res chain seq x y z
N PRO A 1 23.16 6.94 2.66
CA PRO A 1 23.72 8.23 3.15
C PRO A 1 24.10 8.23 4.64
N ALA A 2 23.17 7.84 5.52
CA ALA A 2 23.35 7.86 6.98
C ALA A 2 24.61 7.13 7.46
N LEU A 3 24.83 5.89 7.01
CA LEU A 3 26.03 5.09 7.33
C LEU A 3 27.32 5.81 6.94
N GLY A 4 27.37 6.38 5.73
CA GLY A 4 28.54 7.10 5.23
C GLY A 4 28.85 8.35 6.05
N PHE A 5 27.83 9.17 6.35
CA PHE A 5 27.99 10.36 7.18
C PHE A 5 28.43 10.04 8.61
N ALA A 6 27.80 9.05 9.25
CA ALA A 6 28.19 8.62 10.59
C ALA A 6 29.64 8.11 10.61
N TYR A 7 30.05 7.34 9.60
CA TYR A 7 31.42 6.86 9.45
C TYR A 7 32.43 8.01 9.26
N LEU A 8 32.11 8.98 8.39
CA LEU A 8 32.94 10.17 8.17
C LEU A 8 33.18 10.95 9.47
N ILE A 9 32.20 11.02 10.36
CA ILE A 9 32.31 11.78 11.61
C ILE A 9 33.06 10.98 12.69
N VAL A 10 32.65 9.72 12.91
CA VAL A 10 32.98 8.99 14.14
C VAL A 10 34.18 8.08 14.01
N ALA A 11 34.53 7.60 12.80
CA ALA A 11 35.59 6.61 12.65
C ALA A 11 36.94 7.08 13.27
N PRO A 12 37.63 6.24 14.07
CA PRO A 12 38.85 6.60 14.78
C PRO A 12 40.10 6.52 13.87
N THR A 13 40.02 7.11 12.67
CA THR A 13 41.11 7.11 11.67
C THR A 13 41.24 8.47 10.99
N THR A 14 42.23 8.67 10.12
CA THR A 14 42.44 9.94 9.39
C THR A 14 41.34 10.18 8.35
N LEU A 15 41.07 11.44 7.99
CA LEU A 15 40.03 11.76 7.00
C LEU A 15 40.26 11.05 5.66
N GLY A 16 41.50 11.03 5.17
CA GLY A 16 41.87 10.31 3.94
C GLY A 16 41.54 8.82 4.00
N LYS A 17 41.82 8.14 5.12
CA LYS A 17 41.44 6.74 5.32
C LYS A 17 39.92 6.56 5.37
N ARG A 18 39.18 7.49 5.99
CA ARG A 18 37.70 7.42 6.00
C ARG A 18 37.13 7.51 4.59
N LEU A 19 37.63 8.43 3.78
CA LEU A 19 37.23 8.56 2.39
C LEU A 19 37.57 7.30 1.60
N LEU A 20 38.77 6.74 1.76
CA LEU A 20 39.17 5.50 1.11
C LEU A 20 38.26 4.31 1.49
N HIS A 21 37.94 4.16 2.79
CA HIS A 21 37.03 3.11 3.23
C HIS A 21 35.62 3.29 2.65
N LEU A 22 35.14 4.53 2.54
CA LEU A 22 33.83 4.81 1.95
C LEU A 22 33.81 4.60 0.44
N LEU A 23 34.90 4.92 -0.26
CA LEU A 23 35.07 4.58 -1.67
C LEU A 23 35.07 3.06 -1.87
N GLY A 24 35.81 2.32 -1.03
CA GLY A 24 35.81 0.87 -1.04
C GLY A 24 34.42 0.28 -0.76
N ALA A 25 33.71 0.82 0.24
CA ALA A 25 32.35 0.39 0.57
C ALA A 25 31.35 0.71 -0.55
N ALA A 26 31.47 1.87 -1.19
CA ALA A 26 30.65 2.24 -2.35
C ALA A 26 30.91 1.30 -3.53
N ALA A 27 32.18 1.03 -3.85
CA ALA A 27 32.55 0.09 -4.90
C ALA A 27 32.02 -1.33 -4.62
N ALA A 28 32.15 -1.81 -3.39
CA ALA A 28 31.62 -3.11 -2.98
C ALA A 28 30.09 -3.17 -3.09
N LEU A 29 29.38 -2.13 -2.65
CA LEU A 29 27.92 -2.05 -2.76
C LEU A 29 27.47 -2.02 -4.22
N THR A 30 28.15 -1.24 -5.06
CA THR A 30 27.87 -1.18 -6.51
C THR A 30 28.15 -2.52 -7.18
N ALA A 31 29.23 -3.21 -6.83
CA ALA A 31 29.51 -4.55 -7.38
C ALA A 31 28.44 -5.57 -6.94
N ALA A 32 28.07 -5.55 -5.65
CA ALA A 32 27.12 -6.50 -5.09
C ALA A 32 25.66 -6.27 -5.54
N SER A 33 25.24 -5.02 -5.75
CA SER A 33 23.86 -4.69 -6.15
C SER A 33 23.71 -4.37 -7.65
N GLY A 34 24.79 -3.97 -8.32
CA GLY A 34 24.76 -3.51 -9.71
C GLY A 34 24.79 -4.62 -10.75
N TRP A 35 25.07 -5.87 -10.39
CA TRP A 35 25.14 -6.97 -11.37
C TRP A 35 23.79 -7.22 -12.06
N TYR A 36 22.67 -7.15 -11.34
CA TYR A 36 21.34 -7.32 -11.92
C TYR A 36 21.03 -6.20 -12.91
N ILE A 37 21.35 -4.95 -12.52
CA ILE A 37 21.24 -3.79 -13.41
C ILE A 37 22.09 -4.03 -14.66
N LEU A 38 23.35 -4.43 -14.49
CA LEU A 38 24.25 -4.69 -15.60
C LEU A 38 23.67 -5.75 -16.56
N ILE A 39 23.18 -6.89 -16.04
CA ILE A 39 22.54 -7.93 -16.84
C ILE A 39 21.35 -7.37 -17.63
N THR A 40 20.49 -6.57 -17.00
CA THR A 40 19.32 -5.99 -17.70
C THR A 40 19.70 -5.02 -18.81
N LEU A 41 20.87 -4.37 -18.69
CA LEU A 41 21.39 -3.42 -19.67
C LEU A 41 22.14 -4.09 -20.82
N ILE A 42 22.87 -5.19 -20.56
CA ILE A 42 23.64 -5.91 -21.58
C ILE A 42 22.83 -6.99 -22.32
N TRP A 43 21.78 -7.54 -21.68
CA TRP A 43 20.98 -8.60 -22.30
C TRP A 43 20.12 -8.02 -23.43
N PRO A 44 20.21 -8.56 -24.67
CA PRO A 44 19.51 -8.02 -25.82
C PRO A 44 17.99 -7.92 -25.58
N ALA A 45 17.41 -6.74 -25.78
CA ALA A 45 16.00 -6.48 -25.51
C ALA A 45 15.04 -7.40 -26.29
N ALA A 46 15.44 -7.85 -27.48
CA ALA A 46 14.64 -8.74 -28.34
C ALA A 46 14.55 -10.20 -27.84
N THR A 47 15.46 -10.63 -26.96
CA THR A 47 15.56 -12.02 -26.51
C THR A 47 15.31 -12.19 -25.01
N ARG A 48 14.78 -11.16 -24.35
CA ARG A 48 14.36 -11.21 -22.94
C ARG A 48 12.91 -10.79 -22.79
N PRO A 49 12.25 -11.21 -21.69
CA PRO A 49 10.96 -10.65 -21.32
C PRO A 49 11.00 -9.12 -21.23
N TYR A 50 9.87 -8.50 -21.56
CA TYR A 50 9.69 -7.07 -21.37
C TYR A 50 9.81 -6.72 -19.87
N LEU A 51 10.53 -5.65 -19.56
CA LEU A 51 10.65 -5.15 -18.20
C LEU A 51 9.38 -4.36 -17.85
N ALA A 52 8.36 -5.10 -17.42
CA ALA A 52 7.03 -4.59 -17.08
C ALA A 52 7.09 -3.38 -16.12
N GLY A 53 6.24 -2.40 -16.38
CA GLY A 53 6.18 -1.14 -15.64
C GLY A 53 7.19 -0.08 -16.11
N SER A 54 8.09 -0.39 -17.05
CA SER A 54 8.92 0.62 -17.72
C SER A 54 8.24 1.15 -18.99
N THR A 55 8.53 2.41 -19.35
CA THR A 55 7.99 3.03 -20.59
C THR A 55 8.75 2.65 -21.86
N ASP A 56 9.94 2.05 -21.72
CA ASP A 56 10.94 1.91 -22.78
C ASP A 56 11.70 0.57 -22.70
N ASN A 57 11.16 -0.43 -22.01
CA ASN A 57 11.82 -1.73 -21.75
C ASN A 57 13.20 -1.60 -21.08
N ASN A 58 13.40 -0.56 -20.26
CA ASN A 58 14.65 -0.27 -19.57
C ASN A 58 14.49 -0.29 -18.04
N PHE A 59 15.31 -1.10 -17.36
CA PHE A 59 15.29 -1.19 -15.90
C PHE A 59 15.62 0.14 -15.22
N MET A 60 16.47 0.98 -15.83
CA MET A 60 16.84 2.26 -15.25
C MET A 60 15.70 3.28 -15.25
N ASN A 61 14.70 3.12 -16.13
CA ASN A 61 13.46 3.89 -16.08
C ASN A 61 12.67 3.60 -14.79
N LEU A 62 12.66 2.33 -14.36
CA LEU A 62 12.08 1.93 -13.07
C LEU A 62 12.88 2.52 -11.91
N VAL A 63 14.22 2.49 -11.94
CA VAL A 63 15.06 2.90 -10.81
C VAL A 63 15.15 4.43 -10.66
N LEU A 64 15.50 5.14 -11.73
CA LEU A 64 15.79 6.58 -11.70
C LEU A 64 14.67 7.43 -12.29
N GLY A 65 13.89 6.86 -13.20
CA GLY A 65 12.77 7.53 -13.88
C GLY A 65 11.53 7.61 -12.99
N TYR A 66 10.48 6.87 -13.33
CA TYR A 66 9.16 7.07 -12.74
C TYR A 66 9.04 6.64 -11.27
N ASN A 67 9.79 5.62 -10.78
CA ASN A 67 9.84 5.33 -9.33
C ASN A 67 10.95 6.09 -8.60
N GLY A 68 11.86 6.74 -9.32
CA GLY A 68 12.99 7.47 -8.74
C GLY A 68 12.73 8.97 -8.65
N LEU A 69 13.45 9.73 -9.46
CA LEU A 69 13.47 11.19 -9.41
C LEU A 69 12.11 11.80 -9.72
N ALA A 70 11.32 11.19 -10.59
CA ALA A 70 10.00 11.71 -10.92
C ALA A 70 9.07 11.77 -9.70
N ARG A 71 9.23 10.84 -8.73
CA ARG A 71 8.45 10.86 -7.49
C ARG A 71 8.84 12.02 -6.61
N ILE A 72 10.10 12.41 -6.58
CA ILE A 72 10.55 13.56 -5.78
C ILE A 72 10.21 14.88 -6.47
N LEU A 73 10.39 14.94 -7.79
CA LEU A 73 10.18 16.15 -8.59
C LEU A 73 8.71 16.41 -8.96
N GLY A 74 7.80 15.50 -8.62
CA GLY A 74 6.37 15.62 -8.96
C GLY A 74 6.09 15.47 -10.47
N ARG A 75 6.99 14.83 -11.21
CA ARG A 75 6.90 14.64 -12.68
C ARG A 75 6.52 13.22 -13.08
N ASN A 76 5.86 12.48 -12.20
CA ASN A 76 5.47 11.09 -12.46
C ASN A 76 4.45 11.01 -13.59
N HIS A 77 4.89 10.57 -14.77
CA HIS A 77 3.99 10.30 -15.90
C HIS A 77 3.31 8.92 -15.81
N GLY A 78 3.77 8.00 -14.96
CA GLY A 78 3.22 6.63 -14.87
C GLY A 78 2.42 6.33 -13.60
N GLY A 79 2.97 6.50 -12.40
CA GLY A 79 2.40 5.88 -11.19
C GLY A 79 1.16 6.53 -10.56
N GLY A 80 0.64 7.62 -11.13
CA GLY A 80 -0.55 8.33 -10.60
C GLY A 80 -1.79 8.18 -11.47
N HIS A 81 -1.62 7.77 -12.72
CA HIS A 81 -2.73 7.40 -13.58
C HIS A 81 -2.98 5.92 -13.37
N ALA A 82 -3.54 5.57 -12.20
CA ALA A 82 -4.17 4.25 -12.06
C ALA A 82 -5.19 4.03 -13.19
N MET A 83 -5.69 5.10 -13.82
CA MET A 83 -6.53 5.01 -14.99
C MET A 83 -6.34 6.23 -15.94
N PRO A 84 -5.36 6.27 -16.87
CA PRO A 84 -5.30 7.35 -17.87
C PRO A 84 -6.51 7.33 -18.82
N HIS A 85 -7.18 6.18 -18.92
CA HIS A 85 -8.27 5.92 -19.87
C HIS A 85 -9.62 5.57 -19.23
N PHE A 86 -9.76 5.65 -17.90
CA PHE A 86 -11.09 5.51 -17.30
C PHE A 86 -11.82 6.83 -17.37
N LYS A 87 -12.55 7.01 -18.47
CA LYS A 87 -13.75 7.83 -18.44
C LYS A 87 -14.85 6.92 -17.90
N PRO A 88 -15.35 7.13 -16.67
CA PRO A 88 -16.58 6.47 -16.29
C PRO A 88 -17.63 6.82 -17.35
N PRO A 89 -18.42 5.84 -17.80
CA PRO A 89 -19.56 6.04 -18.68
C PRO A 89 -20.43 7.19 -18.17
N ALA A 90 -20.94 8.04 -19.05
CA ALA A 90 -21.70 9.24 -18.66
C ALA A 90 -22.97 8.90 -17.84
N ASP A 91 -23.39 7.64 -17.86
CA ASP A 91 -24.54 7.04 -17.19
C ASP A 91 -24.20 6.24 -15.92
N LEU A 92 -22.93 6.20 -15.49
CA LEU A 92 -22.53 5.51 -14.26
C LEU A 92 -23.12 6.22 -13.02
N LYS A 93 -24.24 5.69 -12.52
CA LYS A 93 -24.78 6.06 -11.20
C LYS A 93 -24.03 5.28 -10.11
N LEU A 94 -23.09 5.95 -9.44
CA LEU A 94 -22.47 5.42 -8.23
C LEU A 94 -23.56 5.20 -7.15
N PRO A 95 -23.51 4.12 -6.35
CA PRO A 95 -24.38 3.95 -5.19
C PRO A 95 -24.34 5.18 -4.28
N ASP A 96 -25.47 5.53 -3.66
CA ASP A 96 -25.54 6.65 -2.73
C ASP A 96 -24.48 6.48 -1.62
N GLY A 97 -23.56 7.45 -1.52
CA GLY A 97 -22.45 7.43 -0.57
C GLY A 97 -21.12 6.88 -1.09
N LEU A 98 -21.05 6.33 -2.31
CA LEU A 98 -19.78 5.92 -2.93
C LEU A 98 -19.14 7.11 -3.69
N THR A 99 -18.33 7.91 -3.00
CA THR A 99 -17.51 8.94 -3.65
C THR A 99 -16.22 8.33 -4.19
N LEU A 100 -16.00 8.40 -5.51
CA LEU A 100 -14.69 8.09 -6.08
C LEU A 100 -13.64 9.05 -5.47
N PRO A 101 -12.46 8.55 -5.05
CA PRO A 101 -11.39 9.40 -4.55
C PRO A 101 -11.07 10.47 -5.61
N HIS A 102 -11.34 11.74 -5.29
CA HIS A 102 -11.08 12.82 -6.22
C HIS A 102 -9.57 12.94 -6.46
N HIS A 103 -9.18 13.00 -7.73
CA HIS A 103 -7.81 13.19 -8.22
C HIS A 103 -7.27 14.61 -7.97
N GLY A 104 -7.42 15.11 -6.75
CA GLY A 104 -7.01 16.45 -6.36
C GLY A 104 -6.84 16.58 -4.85
N GLY A 105 -5.59 16.54 -4.38
CA GLY A 105 -5.18 17.16 -3.12
C GLY A 105 -5.50 16.45 -1.81
N HIS A 106 -6.50 15.56 -1.72
CA HIS A 106 -6.84 14.90 -0.46
C HIS A 106 -7.33 13.45 -0.65
N GLY A 107 -6.47 12.46 -0.35
CA GLY A 107 -6.93 11.13 0.09
C GLY A 107 -7.17 10.02 -0.96
N GLY A 108 -6.19 9.71 -1.81
CA GLY A 108 -6.13 8.44 -2.56
C GLY A 108 -4.91 7.60 -2.17
N PHE A 109 -5.05 6.26 -2.13
CA PHE A 109 -4.01 5.24 -1.81
C PHE A 109 -2.81 5.76 -1.00
N GLY A 110 -2.95 5.75 0.34
CA GLY A 110 -1.85 6.04 1.28
C GLY A 110 -1.25 7.45 1.22
N ALA A 111 -1.75 8.35 0.37
CA ALA A 111 -1.33 9.73 0.29
C ALA A 111 -2.13 10.61 1.26
N GLY A 112 -1.72 10.60 2.53
CA GLY A 112 -1.81 11.83 3.32
C GLY A 112 -1.14 12.99 2.55
N SER A 113 -1.52 14.24 2.86
CA SER A 113 -0.94 15.42 2.20
C SER A 113 0.59 15.35 2.20
N VAL A 114 1.19 15.58 1.04
CA VAL A 114 2.65 15.65 0.90
C VAL A 114 3.17 16.73 1.84
N GLY A 115 4.15 16.38 2.68
CA GLY A 115 4.69 17.30 3.67
C GLY A 115 5.22 16.61 4.92
N LEU A 116 5.80 17.40 5.82
CA LEU A 116 6.43 16.92 7.06
C LEU A 116 5.46 16.15 7.97
N THR A 117 4.18 16.50 7.95
CA THR A 117 3.15 15.85 8.78
C THR A 117 2.63 14.54 8.20
N ARG A 118 3.02 14.17 6.97
CA ARG A 118 2.48 13.00 6.26
C ARG A 118 2.60 11.71 7.06
N LEU A 119 3.78 11.44 7.63
CA LEU A 119 4.04 10.24 8.42
C LEU A 119 3.15 10.15 9.68
N PHE A 120 2.65 11.28 10.17
CA PHE A 120 1.84 11.39 11.39
C PHE A 120 0.34 11.35 11.11
N GLY A 121 -0.09 11.40 9.84
CA GLY A 121 -1.49 11.51 9.42
C GLY A 121 -2.00 10.25 8.71
N GLY A 122 -3.32 10.19 8.52
CA GLY A 122 -3.99 9.14 7.76
C GLY A 122 -3.58 7.72 8.21
N GLU A 123 -3.38 6.85 7.22
CA GLU A 123 -2.95 5.46 7.43
C GLU A 123 -1.57 5.35 8.07
N LEU A 124 -0.63 6.20 7.64
CA LEU A 124 0.76 6.15 8.12
C LEU A 124 0.86 6.40 9.62
N GLY A 125 -0.08 7.15 10.18
CA GLY A 125 -0.27 7.34 11.61
C GLY A 125 -0.36 6.01 12.37
N PHE A 126 -1.18 5.08 11.87
CA PHE A 126 -1.44 3.78 12.50
C PHE A 126 -0.39 2.73 12.18
N GLU A 127 0.40 2.92 11.13
CA GLU A 127 1.45 1.97 10.74
C GLU A 127 2.78 2.26 11.43
N ILE A 128 3.48 3.31 11.00
CA ILE A 128 4.86 3.55 11.41
C ILE A 128 5.00 4.56 12.55
N SER A 129 3.97 5.36 12.77
CA SER A 129 4.10 6.58 13.57
C SER A 129 4.08 6.38 15.08
N TRP A 130 3.65 5.22 15.59
CA TRP A 130 3.50 4.95 17.03
C TRP A 130 4.71 5.37 17.88
N LEU A 131 5.90 5.05 17.41
CA LEU A 131 7.16 5.32 18.11
C LEU A 131 7.97 6.46 17.50
N LEU A 132 7.47 7.09 16.44
CA LEU A 132 8.19 8.10 15.70
C LEU A 132 8.52 9.34 16.55
N PRO A 133 7.60 9.91 17.36
CA PRO A 133 7.95 11.00 18.28
C PRO A 133 9.01 10.61 19.31
N VAL A 134 8.94 9.37 19.84
CA VAL A 134 9.89 8.86 20.83
C VAL A 134 11.28 8.73 20.21
N ALA A 135 11.38 8.21 18.98
CA ALA A 135 12.64 8.05 18.26
C ALA A 135 13.31 9.39 17.96
N LEU A 136 12.54 10.39 17.49
CA LEU A 136 13.05 11.74 17.23
C LEU A 136 13.55 12.42 18.51
N LEU A 137 12.78 12.31 19.61
CA LEU A 137 13.19 12.84 20.91
C LEU A 137 14.43 12.11 21.45
N ALA A 138 14.46 10.78 21.34
CA ALA A 138 15.60 9.97 21.75
C ALA A 138 16.88 10.36 21.01
N PHE A 139 16.79 10.60 19.69
CA PHE A 139 17.92 11.07 18.91
C PHE A 139 18.50 12.37 19.48
N VAL A 140 17.66 13.36 19.74
CA VAL A 140 18.08 14.65 20.33
C VAL A 140 18.68 14.46 21.73
N LEU A 141 18.01 13.70 22.61
CA LEU A 141 18.46 13.48 23.99
C LEU A 141 19.83 12.77 24.05
N VAL A 142 20.05 11.77 23.19
CA VAL A 142 21.34 11.08 23.11
C VAL A 142 22.43 12.03 22.61
N LEU A 143 22.17 12.82 21.56
CA LEU A 143 23.15 13.81 21.09
C LEU A 143 23.49 14.86 22.16
N VAL A 144 22.50 15.34 22.91
CA VAL A 144 22.70 16.29 24.02
C VAL A 144 23.54 15.65 25.13
N SER A 145 23.21 14.41 25.54
CA SER A 145 23.97 13.67 26.56
C SER A 145 25.43 13.45 26.17
N ARG A 146 25.67 13.11 24.89
CA ARG A 146 27.00 12.77 24.37
C ARG A 146 27.73 13.95 23.73
N GLY A 147 27.17 15.16 23.75
CA GLY A 147 27.69 16.32 23.01
C GLY A 147 29.14 16.69 23.35
N ARG A 148 29.55 16.50 24.61
CA ARG A 148 30.92 16.76 25.09
C ARG A 148 31.88 15.57 24.96
N ARG A 149 31.39 14.40 24.48
CA ARG A 149 32.24 13.21 24.33
C ARG A 149 33.12 13.35 23.07
N PRO A 150 34.33 12.76 23.06
CA PRO A 150 35.21 12.77 21.90
C PRO A 150 34.48 12.30 20.65
N ARG A 151 34.81 12.84 19.46
CA ARG A 151 34.14 12.53 18.18
C ARG A 151 33.97 11.02 17.86
N THR A 152 34.81 10.18 18.45
CA THR A 152 34.84 8.71 18.29
C THR A 152 33.88 7.95 19.20
N ASP A 153 33.07 8.66 19.99
CA ASP A 153 32.06 8.06 20.88
C ASP A 153 31.06 7.17 20.11
N LEU A 154 31.01 5.88 20.45
CA LEU A 154 30.19 4.89 19.75
C LEU A 154 28.69 5.09 19.97
N VAL A 155 28.26 5.57 21.14
CA VAL A 155 26.85 5.87 21.43
C VAL A 155 26.38 7.03 20.54
N ARG A 156 27.17 8.11 20.44
CA ARG A 156 26.89 9.17 19.46
C ARG A 156 26.91 8.64 18.03
N GLY A 157 27.84 7.75 17.69
CA GLY A 157 27.88 7.11 16.38
C GLY A 157 26.61 6.33 16.03
N ALA A 158 26.13 5.50 16.96
CA ALA A 158 24.87 4.77 16.80
C ALA A 158 23.67 5.73 16.64
N ALA A 159 23.62 6.79 17.44
CA ALA A 159 22.59 7.81 17.31
C ALA A 159 22.62 8.48 15.93
N LEU A 160 23.80 8.81 15.41
CA LEU A 160 23.95 9.38 14.06
C LEU A 160 23.52 8.40 12.97
N VAL A 161 23.86 7.12 13.08
CA VAL A 161 23.44 6.10 12.11
C VAL A 161 21.92 6.00 12.04
N PHE A 162 21.25 5.74 13.17
CA PHE A 162 19.81 5.55 13.18
C PHE A 162 19.04 6.87 12.98
N GLY A 163 19.52 7.97 13.57
CA GLY A 163 18.91 9.30 13.45
C GLY A 163 18.96 9.83 12.02
N LEU A 164 20.13 9.79 11.37
CA LEU A 164 20.23 10.25 9.99
C LEU A 164 19.50 9.32 9.02
N TRP A 165 19.44 8.02 9.31
CA TRP A 165 18.62 7.08 8.52
C TRP A 165 17.15 7.49 8.60
N LEU A 166 16.61 7.62 9.82
CA LEU A 166 15.23 8.02 10.03
C LEU A 166 14.90 9.36 9.36
N ILE A 167 15.78 10.36 9.50
CA ILE A 167 15.56 11.70 8.93
C ILE A 167 15.57 11.67 7.40
N VAL A 168 16.57 11.03 6.78
CA VAL A 168 16.71 11.01 5.33
C VAL A 168 15.53 10.30 4.68
N ASP A 169 15.23 9.08 5.13
CA ASP A 169 14.14 8.28 4.56
C ASP A 169 12.77 8.89 4.92
N GLY A 170 12.64 9.43 6.14
CA GLY A 170 11.43 10.13 6.58
C GLY A 170 11.11 11.36 5.72
N ILE A 171 12.11 12.17 5.37
CA ILE A 171 11.95 13.30 4.44
C ILE A 171 11.54 12.80 3.05
N VAL A 172 12.22 11.78 2.53
CA VAL A 172 11.88 11.18 1.23
C VAL A 172 10.42 10.73 1.23
N PHE A 173 9.98 9.99 2.23
CA PHE A 173 8.59 9.51 2.33
C PHE A 173 7.58 10.66 2.51
N SER A 174 7.92 11.68 3.28
CA SER A 174 7.10 12.88 3.46
C SER A 174 6.88 13.64 2.15
N TYR A 175 7.89 13.70 1.27
CA TYR A 175 7.85 14.49 0.03
C TYR A 175 7.65 13.67 -1.26
N MET A 176 7.58 12.34 -1.17
CA MET A 176 7.39 11.48 -2.35
C MET A 176 5.99 11.67 -2.96
N ASN A 177 5.93 12.11 -4.21
CA ASN A 177 4.69 12.30 -4.97
C ASN A 177 4.25 11.02 -5.67
N GLY A 178 2.97 10.98 -6.07
CA GLY A 178 2.34 9.84 -6.72
C GLY A 178 1.85 8.78 -5.72
N MET A 179 1.58 7.57 -6.23
CA MET A 179 1.09 6.45 -5.42
C MET A 179 2.11 6.08 -4.35
N PHE A 180 1.67 6.14 -3.10
CA PHE A 180 2.49 5.88 -1.92
C PHE A 180 1.80 4.83 -1.06
N HIS A 181 2.41 3.66 -0.94
CA HIS A 181 1.88 2.63 -0.05
C HIS A 181 2.51 2.76 1.32
N ALA A 182 1.70 2.51 2.34
CA ALA A 182 2.10 2.69 3.72
C ALA A 182 3.22 1.72 4.13
N TYR A 183 3.24 0.51 3.57
CA TYR A 183 4.31 -0.49 3.78
C TYR A 183 5.71 0.00 3.39
N TYR A 184 5.85 1.01 2.53
CA TYR A 184 7.18 1.59 2.22
C TYR A 184 7.88 2.09 3.49
N THR A 185 7.11 2.54 4.48
CA THR A 185 7.62 3.05 5.75
C THR A 185 8.23 1.98 6.64
N LEU A 186 8.09 0.68 6.32
CA LEU A 186 8.83 -0.40 6.98
C LEU A 186 10.35 -0.16 6.96
N ALA A 187 10.84 0.52 5.92
CA ALA A 187 12.27 0.85 5.78
C ALA A 187 12.83 1.67 6.96
N ILE A 188 12.01 2.47 7.67
CA ILE A 188 12.47 3.26 8.83
C ILE A 188 12.21 2.59 10.18
N ALA A 189 11.53 1.43 10.21
CA ALA A 189 11.22 0.73 11.46
C ALA A 189 12.49 0.34 12.27
N PRO A 190 13.57 -0.19 11.65
CA PRO A 190 14.80 -0.49 12.39
C PRO A 190 15.47 0.75 12.99
N ALA A 191 15.41 1.88 12.29
CA ALA A 191 15.95 3.14 12.77
C ALA A 191 15.18 3.67 13.99
N ILE A 192 13.85 3.58 13.95
CA ILE A 192 12.98 3.91 15.09
C ILE A 192 13.31 3.00 16.28
N ALA A 193 13.36 1.69 16.09
CA ALA A 193 13.67 0.73 17.16
C ALA A 193 15.06 0.99 17.78
N GLY A 194 16.07 1.22 16.94
CA GLY A 194 17.43 1.53 17.37
C GLY A 194 17.50 2.81 18.20
N LEU A 195 16.80 3.88 17.78
CA LEU A 195 16.76 5.16 18.52
C LEU A 195 16.02 5.04 19.84
N VAL A 196 14.86 4.38 19.86
CA VAL A 196 14.08 4.18 21.10
C VAL A 196 14.90 3.38 22.11
N GLY A 197 15.50 2.25 21.67
CA GLY A 197 16.36 1.44 22.53
C GLY A 197 17.57 2.21 23.06
N LEU A 198 18.27 2.94 22.17
CA LEU A 198 19.43 3.74 22.54
C LEU A 198 19.07 4.89 23.51
N GLY A 199 17.98 5.59 23.24
CA GLY A 199 17.50 6.71 24.06
C GLY A 199 17.07 6.27 25.46
N VAL A 200 16.28 5.20 25.55
CA VAL A 200 15.87 4.63 26.84
C VAL A 200 17.09 4.16 27.62
N HIS A 201 18.01 3.43 26.99
CA HIS A 201 19.22 2.94 27.63
C HIS A 201 20.12 4.10 28.13
N GLU A 202 20.42 5.07 27.27
CA GLU A 202 21.29 6.20 27.64
C GLU A 202 20.67 7.02 28.77
N MET A 203 19.39 7.40 28.68
CA MET A 203 18.72 8.17 29.74
C MET A 203 18.62 7.39 31.05
N TRP A 204 18.42 6.07 30.99
CA TRP A 204 18.45 5.19 32.16
C TRP A 204 19.83 5.07 32.79
N SER A 205 20.89 5.00 31.99
CA SER A 205 22.27 4.90 32.48
C SER A 205 22.68 6.15 33.29
N ILE A 206 22.12 7.31 32.96
CA ILE A 206 22.36 8.59 33.64
C ILE A 206 21.18 9.06 34.50
N ARG A 207 20.31 8.14 34.93
CA ARG A 207 19.08 8.42 35.69
C ARG A 207 19.28 9.12 37.04
N ASP A 208 20.50 9.21 37.57
CA ASP A 208 20.74 10.01 38.78
C ASP A 208 20.81 11.52 38.44
N ARG A 209 21.14 11.86 37.18
CA ARG A 209 21.18 13.23 36.66
C ARG A 209 19.78 13.71 36.26
N ARG A 210 19.57 15.03 36.28
CA ARG A 210 18.31 15.65 35.85
C ARG A 210 17.96 15.26 34.40
N LEU A 211 18.95 15.29 33.50
CA LEU A 211 18.76 14.93 32.09
C LEU A 211 18.23 13.50 31.91
N GLY A 212 18.76 12.52 32.65
CA GLY A 212 18.30 11.14 32.55
C GLY A 212 16.87 10.94 33.03
N ARG A 213 16.51 11.53 34.18
CA ARG A 213 15.17 11.40 34.77
C ARG A 213 14.09 12.06 33.93
N PHE A 214 14.31 13.35 33.64
CA PHE A 214 13.35 14.10 32.83
C PHE A 214 13.38 13.65 31.38
N GLY A 215 14.52 13.16 30.86
CA GLY A 215 14.61 12.53 29.55
C GLY A 215 13.78 11.26 29.45
N LEU A 216 13.88 10.33 30.42
CA LEU A 216 13.03 9.14 30.47
C LEU A 216 11.55 9.49 30.57
N ALA A 217 11.19 10.43 31.47
CA ALA A 217 9.82 10.88 31.61
C ALA A 217 9.30 11.49 30.30
N ALA A 218 10.11 12.30 29.61
CA ALA A 218 9.76 12.89 28.32
C ALA A 218 9.60 11.84 27.21
N LEU A 219 10.45 10.81 27.15
CA LEU A 219 10.30 9.71 26.20
C LEU A 219 8.99 8.94 26.42
N VAL A 220 8.65 8.65 27.68
CA VAL A 220 7.39 8.00 28.07
C VAL A 220 6.19 8.86 27.69
N LEU A 221 6.20 10.15 28.04
CA LEU A 221 5.12 11.07 27.69
C LEU A 221 4.97 11.23 26.18
N ALA A 222 6.06 11.37 25.43
CA ALA A 222 6.02 11.49 23.97
C ALA A 222 5.34 10.29 23.32
N GLY A 223 5.68 9.07 23.75
CA GLY A 223 5.10 7.84 23.21
C GLY A 223 3.66 7.61 23.66
N GLY A 224 3.37 7.74 24.95
CA GLY A 224 2.02 7.48 25.47
C GLY A 224 0.99 8.55 25.07
N VAL A 225 1.36 9.83 25.02
CA VAL A 225 0.47 10.89 24.51
C VAL A 225 0.23 10.71 23.01
N TRP A 226 1.26 10.36 22.23
CA TRP A 226 1.06 10.08 20.82
C TRP A 226 0.20 8.83 20.58
N GLY A 227 0.43 7.77 21.36
CA GLY A 227 -0.43 6.58 21.38
C GLY A 227 -1.89 6.91 21.70
N PHE A 228 -2.14 7.83 22.65
CA PHE A 228 -3.47 8.35 22.92
C PHE A 228 -4.07 9.06 21.69
N VAL A 229 -3.30 9.93 21.03
CA VAL A 229 -3.75 10.64 19.81
C VAL A 229 -4.11 9.66 18.70
N LEU A 230 -3.31 8.62 18.48
CA LEU A 230 -3.61 7.60 17.48
C LEU A 230 -4.86 6.80 17.85
N LEU A 231 -4.98 6.32 19.09
CA LEU A 231 -6.17 5.61 19.55
C LEU A 231 -7.43 6.49 19.51
N GLN A 232 -7.31 7.80 19.76
CA GLN A 232 -8.40 8.77 19.65
C GLN A 232 -8.98 8.82 18.23
N ARG A 233 -8.14 8.68 17.20
CA ARG A 233 -8.58 8.68 15.79
C ARG A 233 -9.43 7.46 15.43
N ASN A 234 -9.37 6.39 16.23
CA ASN A 234 -10.25 5.24 16.14
C ASN A 234 -10.98 4.99 17.47
N SER A 235 -11.55 6.05 18.03
CA SER A 235 -12.09 6.06 19.40
C SER A 235 -13.25 5.10 19.68
N SER A 236 -13.94 4.63 18.64
CA SER A 236 -15.00 3.63 18.76
C SER A 236 -14.47 2.22 19.05
N TRP A 237 -13.22 1.94 18.65
CA TRP A 237 -12.61 0.63 18.87
C TRP A 237 -11.85 0.61 20.20
N LEU A 238 -12.30 -0.25 21.13
CA LEU A 238 -11.82 -0.32 22.52
C LEU A 238 -11.71 1.07 23.21
N PRO A 239 -12.83 1.79 23.42
CA PRO A 239 -12.80 3.20 23.82
C PRO A 239 -12.06 3.51 25.13
N TRP A 240 -11.95 2.53 26.02
CA TRP A 240 -11.26 2.61 27.32
C TRP A 240 -9.73 2.53 27.19
N LEU A 241 -9.21 1.90 26.14
CA LEU A 241 -7.78 1.56 26.01
C LEU A 241 -6.90 2.80 26.04
N ARG A 242 -7.28 3.85 25.30
CA ARG A 242 -6.56 5.14 25.28
C ARG A 242 -6.43 5.74 26.68
N TRP A 243 -7.48 5.67 27.49
CA TRP A 243 -7.50 6.25 28.83
C TRP A 243 -6.65 5.45 29.82
N VAL A 244 -6.72 4.13 29.74
CA VAL A 244 -5.87 3.24 30.57
C VAL A 244 -4.39 3.46 30.25
N LEU A 245 -4.02 3.45 28.96
CA LEU A 245 -2.62 3.65 28.56
C LEU A 245 -2.13 5.06 28.90
N LEU A 246 -2.99 6.09 28.77
CA LEU A 246 -2.64 7.45 29.21
C LEU A 246 -2.39 7.51 30.71
N ALA A 247 -3.26 6.90 31.54
CA ALA A 247 -3.06 6.86 32.99
C ALA A 247 -1.75 6.15 33.37
N VAL A 248 -1.49 4.98 32.78
CA VAL A 248 -0.24 4.23 32.97
C VAL A 248 0.98 5.07 32.58
N THR A 249 0.90 5.77 31.44
CA THR A 249 1.96 6.66 30.94
C THR A 249 2.24 7.79 31.93
N VAL A 250 1.20 8.46 32.44
CA VAL A 250 1.35 9.57 33.40
C VAL A 250 1.96 9.07 34.71
N ILE A 251 1.48 7.95 35.25
CA ILE A 251 2.03 7.35 36.47
C ILE A 251 3.52 7.01 36.29
N ALA A 252 3.87 6.38 35.17
CA ALA A 252 5.25 6.05 34.83
C ALA A 252 6.14 7.31 34.73
N ALA A 253 5.69 8.33 33.99
CA ALA A 253 6.44 9.56 33.79
C ALA A 253 6.68 10.32 35.10
N VAL A 254 5.65 10.45 35.95
CA VAL A 254 5.75 11.09 37.27
C VAL A 254 6.71 10.31 38.17
N GLY A 255 6.57 8.98 38.24
CA GLY A 255 7.45 8.14 39.05
C GLY A 255 8.92 8.21 38.62
N LEU A 256 9.20 8.27 37.31
CA LEU A 256 10.55 8.45 36.77
C LEU A 256 11.10 9.84 37.07
N ALA A 257 10.30 10.90 36.93
CA ALA A 257 10.71 12.27 37.26
C ALA A 257 11.04 12.44 38.75
N LEU A 258 10.25 11.82 39.62
CA LEU A 258 10.43 11.81 41.08
C LEU A 258 11.49 10.80 41.56
N GLY A 259 12.20 10.12 40.66
CA GLY A 259 13.19 9.08 40.97
C GLY A 259 14.39 9.53 41.81
N SER A 260 14.57 10.84 42.08
CA SER A 260 15.54 11.30 43.09
C SER A 260 15.08 11.14 44.53
N ILE A 261 13.78 10.99 44.78
CA ILE A 261 13.24 10.81 46.12
C ILE A 261 13.50 9.36 46.53
N ALA A 262 14.20 9.15 47.65
CA ALA A 262 14.65 7.82 48.08
C ALA A 262 13.51 6.77 48.13
N ALA A 263 12.34 7.17 48.63
CA ALA A 263 11.15 6.31 48.69
C ALA A 263 10.62 5.86 47.32
N VAL A 264 10.80 6.68 46.28
CA VAL A 264 10.36 6.44 44.90
C VAL A 264 11.44 5.72 44.09
N ARG A 265 12.72 6.04 44.35
CA ARG A 265 13.88 5.52 43.63
C ARG A 265 13.94 3.99 43.57
N ARG A 266 13.53 3.31 44.65
CA ARG A 266 13.48 1.84 44.71
C ARG A 266 12.50 1.22 43.70
N PHE A 267 11.56 2.01 43.17
CA PHE A 267 10.55 1.59 42.19
C PHE A 267 10.83 2.11 40.78
N SER A 268 11.96 2.76 40.51
CA SER A 268 12.25 3.32 39.18
C SER A 268 12.19 2.29 38.05
N ALA A 269 12.56 1.03 38.31
CA ALA A 269 12.46 -0.05 37.32
C ALA A 269 11.00 -0.42 37.01
N VAL A 270 10.12 -0.37 38.02
CA VAL A 270 8.67 -0.57 37.85
C VAL A 270 8.08 0.56 37.02
N PHE A 271 8.43 1.81 37.31
CA PHE A 271 7.97 2.95 36.51
C PHE A 271 8.50 2.90 35.07
N LEU A 272 9.73 2.42 34.85
CA LEU A 272 10.24 2.18 33.51
C LEU A 272 9.42 1.11 32.79
N ALA A 273 9.13 -0.02 33.44
CA ALA A 273 8.31 -1.09 32.87
C ALA A 273 6.89 -0.60 32.52
N LEU A 274 6.25 0.16 33.41
CA LEU A 274 4.97 0.82 33.14
C LEU A 274 5.07 1.79 31.95
N GLY A 275 6.18 2.53 31.85
CA GLY A 275 6.43 3.41 30.71
C GLY A 275 6.52 2.65 29.39
N VAL A 276 7.20 1.51 29.37
CA VAL A 276 7.26 0.62 28.20
C VAL A 276 5.85 0.12 27.82
N VAL A 277 5.03 -0.28 28.80
CA VAL A 277 3.63 -0.65 28.56
C VAL A 277 2.82 0.51 27.98
N GLY A 278 2.99 1.73 28.51
CA GLY A 278 2.30 2.92 28.01
C GLY A 278 2.67 3.26 26.57
N ILE A 279 3.95 3.17 26.22
CA ILE A 279 4.46 3.47 24.87
C ILE A 279 4.05 2.39 23.84
N LEU A 280 4.16 1.10 24.20
CA LEU A 280 3.96 -0.01 23.26
C LEU A 280 2.52 -0.55 23.23
N GLY A 281 1.71 -0.27 24.25
CA GLY A 281 0.40 -0.89 24.42
C GLY A 281 -0.56 -0.65 23.26
N GLY A 282 -0.54 0.56 22.68
CA GLY A 282 -1.39 0.90 21.54
C GLY A 282 -1.01 0.14 20.26
N SER A 283 0.27 0.15 19.90
CA SER A 283 0.78 -0.60 18.74
C SER A 283 0.66 -2.11 18.93
N ALA A 284 0.82 -2.61 20.15
CA ALA A 284 0.61 -4.02 20.47
C ALA A 284 -0.85 -4.42 20.28
N ALA A 285 -1.80 -3.60 20.74
CA ALA A 285 -3.23 -3.83 20.52
C ALA A 285 -3.56 -3.86 19.01
N TYR A 286 -3.02 -2.93 18.22
CA TYR A 286 -3.17 -2.96 16.76
C TYR A 286 -2.57 -4.21 16.14
N THR A 287 -1.40 -4.66 16.60
CA THR A 287 -0.77 -5.90 16.14
C THR A 287 -1.68 -7.10 16.39
N PHE A 288 -2.22 -7.26 17.60
CA PHE A 288 -3.15 -8.35 17.94
C PHE A 288 -4.47 -8.29 17.16
N ALA A 289 -4.91 -7.10 16.76
CA ALA A 289 -6.07 -6.94 15.89
C ALA A 289 -5.79 -7.30 14.43
N THR A 290 -4.53 -7.16 13.99
CA THR A 290 -4.11 -7.35 12.59
C THR A 290 -3.76 -8.80 12.29
N VAL A 291 -2.92 -9.42 13.13
CA VAL A 291 -2.35 -10.77 12.90
C VAL A 291 -3.39 -11.87 12.60
N PRO A 292 -4.57 -11.93 13.25
CA PRO A 292 -5.53 -13.00 12.98
C PRO A 292 -6.38 -12.76 11.72
N VAL A 293 -6.22 -11.63 11.04
CA VAL A 293 -7.03 -11.25 9.87
C VAL A 293 -6.25 -11.54 8.59
N SER A 294 -6.83 -12.34 7.69
CA SER A 294 -6.28 -12.56 6.36
C SER A 294 -6.40 -11.29 5.53
N HIS A 295 -5.29 -10.84 4.95
CA HIS A 295 -5.27 -9.70 4.03
C HIS A 295 -5.17 -10.20 2.58
N THR A 296 -6.03 -9.68 1.71
CA THR A 296 -6.02 -9.93 0.27
C THR A 296 -5.87 -8.61 -0.50
N GLY A 297 -5.27 -8.66 -1.69
CA GLY A 297 -5.05 -7.47 -2.52
C GLY A 297 -3.74 -6.71 -2.24
N GLY A 298 -3.53 -5.61 -2.97
CA GLY A 298 -2.23 -4.91 -3.06
C GLY A 298 -1.95 -3.83 -2.01
N SER A 299 -2.81 -3.64 -1.01
CA SER A 299 -2.61 -2.61 0.03
C SER A 299 -3.19 -3.07 1.37
N PRO A 300 -2.49 -3.98 2.08
CA PRO A 300 -2.89 -4.37 3.43
C PRO A 300 -2.83 -3.16 4.37
N THR A 301 -3.77 -3.10 5.32
CA THR A 301 -3.89 -2.04 6.33
C THR A 301 -3.79 -2.64 7.73
N VAL A 302 -3.28 -1.88 8.69
CA VAL A 302 -3.10 -2.36 10.06
C VAL A 302 -4.27 -1.99 10.98
N GLY A 303 -4.46 -2.80 12.00
CA GLY A 303 -5.42 -2.58 13.07
C GLY A 303 -6.82 -3.11 12.74
N PRO A 304 -7.81 -2.78 13.60
CA PRO A 304 -9.21 -3.17 13.39
C PRO A 304 -9.83 -2.48 12.16
N ALA A 305 -10.94 -3.05 11.67
CA ALA A 305 -11.76 -2.41 10.65
C ALA A 305 -12.22 -1.00 11.08
N ARG A 306 -12.29 -0.08 10.12
CA ARG A 306 -12.69 1.32 10.30
C ARG A 306 -13.84 1.63 9.35
N LYS A 307 -14.77 2.50 9.78
CA LYS A 307 -15.91 2.93 8.96
C LYS A 307 -15.49 3.55 7.61
N ASP A 308 -14.38 4.28 7.57
CA ASP A 308 -13.85 4.86 6.33
C ASP A 308 -13.09 3.84 5.46
N GLY A 309 -12.61 2.75 6.09
CA GLY A 309 -11.95 1.63 5.40
C GLY A 309 -12.92 0.84 4.53
N ASP A 310 -14.21 0.84 4.86
CA ASP A 310 -15.25 0.14 4.11
C ASP A 310 -15.46 0.76 2.71
N GLN A 311 -15.32 2.08 2.57
CA GLN A 311 -15.39 2.75 1.26
C GLN A 311 -14.16 2.45 0.40
N PHE A 312 -12.98 2.41 1.01
CA PHE A 312 -11.74 2.04 0.31
C PHE A 312 -11.74 0.56 -0.07
N ALA A 313 -12.22 -0.34 0.80
CA ALA A 313 -12.35 -1.75 0.51
C ALA A 313 -13.37 -2.00 -0.61
N ALA A 314 -14.48 -1.26 -0.64
CA ALA A 314 -15.45 -1.31 -1.75
C ALA A 314 -14.83 -0.82 -3.08
N PHE A 315 -14.05 0.26 -3.04
CA PHE A 315 -13.31 0.76 -4.20
C PHE A 315 -12.23 -0.23 -4.68
N ALA A 316 -11.44 -0.79 -3.76
CA ALA A 316 -10.41 -1.77 -4.09
C ALA A 316 -10.99 -3.05 -4.67
N LYS A 317 -12.14 -3.51 -4.15
CA LYS A 317 -12.92 -4.60 -4.76
C LYS A 317 -13.33 -4.27 -6.20
N PHE A 318 -13.80 -3.04 -6.45
CA PHE A 318 -14.20 -2.61 -7.79
C PHE A 318 -13.03 -2.57 -8.81
N PHE A 319 -11.83 -2.18 -8.39
CA PHE A 319 -10.67 -2.02 -9.29
C PHE A 319 -9.71 -3.22 -9.35
N GLY A 320 -9.86 -4.22 -8.48
CA GLY A 320 -8.95 -5.37 -8.48
C GLY A 320 -9.24 -6.47 -7.47
N GLY A 321 -10.45 -6.52 -6.88
CA GLY A 321 -10.87 -7.68 -6.10
C GLY A 321 -11.72 -8.60 -6.96
N SER A 322 -11.17 -9.74 -7.37
CA SER A 322 -11.98 -10.80 -7.95
C SER A 322 -12.93 -11.34 -6.86
N GLU A 323 -14.23 -11.37 -7.13
CA GLU A 323 -15.13 -12.19 -6.32
C GLU A 323 -14.72 -13.66 -6.46
N SER A 324 -14.82 -14.43 -5.37
CA SER A 324 -14.56 -15.87 -5.44
C SER A 324 -15.49 -16.50 -6.48
N ASN A 325 -14.92 -17.18 -7.48
CA ASN A 325 -15.68 -17.86 -8.51
C ASN A 325 -15.25 -19.33 -8.58
N PRO A 326 -15.74 -20.19 -7.66
CA PRO A 326 -15.27 -21.57 -7.55
C PRO A 326 -15.42 -22.38 -8.84
N ARG A 327 -16.41 -22.03 -9.67
CA ARG A 327 -16.63 -22.67 -10.96
C ARG A 327 -15.54 -22.30 -11.96
N LEU A 328 -15.18 -21.02 -12.05
CA LEU A 328 -14.05 -20.58 -12.86
C LEU A 328 -12.75 -21.19 -12.33
N ASP A 329 -12.52 -21.14 -11.02
CA ASP A 329 -11.33 -21.71 -10.39
C ASP A 329 -11.15 -23.20 -10.72
N ALA A 330 -12.23 -23.98 -10.62
CA ALA A 330 -12.23 -25.40 -10.98
C ALA A 330 -11.98 -25.64 -12.47
N MET A 331 -12.51 -24.78 -13.36
CA MET A 331 -12.24 -24.85 -14.80
C MET A 331 -10.77 -24.60 -15.10
N LEU A 332 -10.16 -23.59 -14.46
CA LEU A 332 -8.73 -23.28 -14.64
C LEU A 332 -7.85 -24.40 -14.08
N ALA A 333 -8.15 -24.91 -12.88
CA ALA A 333 -7.41 -25.99 -12.23
C ALA A 333 -7.44 -27.32 -13.02
N ALA A 334 -8.45 -27.54 -13.86
CA ALA A 334 -8.55 -28.72 -14.71
C ALA A 334 -7.68 -28.66 -15.99
N THR A 335 -7.01 -27.54 -16.24
CA THR A 335 -6.15 -27.37 -17.43
C THR A 335 -4.73 -27.88 -17.19
N HIS A 336 -4.04 -28.23 -18.28
CA HIS A 336 -2.64 -28.69 -18.26
C HIS A 336 -1.73 -27.91 -19.23
N THR A 337 -2.26 -26.82 -19.78
CA THR A 337 -1.51 -25.93 -20.66
C THR A 337 -0.53 -25.09 -19.85
N LYS A 338 0.40 -24.42 -20.56
CA LYS A 338 1.38 -23.54 -19.92
C LYS A 338 0.69 -22.40 -19.15
N TRP A 339 -0.41 -21.88 -19.67
CA TRP A 339 -1.29 -20.93 -19.01
C TRP A 339 -2.74 -21.42 -19.06
N SER A 340 -3.34 -21.63 -17.89
CA SER A 340 -4.74 -22.06 -17.79
C SER A 340 -5.69 -21.03 -18.40
N ALA A 341 -5.35 -19.75 -18.25
CA ALA A 341 -6.04 -18.63 -18.85
C ALA A 341 -5.11 -17.50 -19.26
N ALA A 342 -5.61 -16.61 -20.11
CA ALA A 342 -5.11 -15.27 -20.31
C ALA A 342 -6.19 -14.25 -19.92
N ILE A 343 -5.77 -13.14 -19.31
CA ILE A 343 -6.63 -12.04 -18.87
C ILE A 343 -5.86 -10.73 -18.94
N ASP A 344 -6.58 -9.64 -19.18
CA ASP A 344 -6.01 -8.31 -19.16
C ASP A 344 -5.57 -7.90 -17.76
N ARG A 345 -4.32 -7.44 -17.67
CA ARG A 345 -3.61 -6.90 -16.50
C ARG A 345 -3.17 -7.93 -15.46
N SER A 346 -2.08 -7.60 -14.77
CA SER A 346 -1.47 -8.48 -13.78
C SER A 346 -2.27 -8.63 -12.49
N SER A 347 -3.06 -7.62 -12.11
CA SER A 347 -3.85 -7.67 -10.87
C SER A 347 -4.96 -8.75 -10.88
N PRO A 348 -5.86 -8.80 -11.88
CA PRO A 348 -6.85 -9.89 -11.96
C PRO A 348 -6.21 -11.25 -12.28
N ALA A 349 -5.14 -11.29 -13.09
CA ALA A 349 -4.37 -12.52 -13.32
C ALA A 349 -3.88 -13.13 -12.00
N ALA A 350 -3.21 -12.34 -11.16
CA ALA A 350 -2.70 -12.80 -9.88
C ALA A 350 -3.80 -13.35 -8.94
N ALA A 351 -5.01 -12.79 -9.01
CA ALA A 351 -6.12 -13.28 -8.21
C ALA A 351 -6.57 -14.68 -8.66
N LEU A 352 -6.65 -14.92 -9.98
CA LEU A 352 -6.95 -16.23 -10.54
C LEU A 352 -5.80 -17.24 -10.29
N GLU A 353 -4.54 -16.81 -10.35
CA GLU A 353 -3.39 -17.66 -10.02
C GLU A 353 -3.47 -18.17 -8.59
N LEU A 354 -3.80 -17.29 -7.64
CA LEU A 354 -3.93 -17.64 -6.23
C LEU A 354 -5.14 -18.52 -5.93
N SER A 355 -6.28 -18.30 -6.59
CA SER A 355 -7.51 -19.07 -6.34
C SER A 355 -7.49 -20.45 -7.02
N SER A 356 -6.99 -20.52 -8.25
CA SER A 356 -6.97 -21.76 -9.04
C SER A 356 -5.69 -22.58 -8.85
N ASN A 357 -4.63 -21.99 -8.30
CA ASN A 357 -3.29 -22.57 -8.23
C ASN A 357 -2.73 -22.99 -9.61
N THR A 358 -2.96 -22.15 -10.61
CA THR A 358 -2.47 -22.33 -11.99
C THR A 358 -1.80 -21.06 -12.50
N ALA A 359 -0.98 -21.17 -13.55
CA ALA A 359 -0.37 -19.99 -14.19
C ALA A 359 -1.39 -19.29 -15.10
N VAL A 360 -1.49 -17.96 -15.00
CA VAL A 360 -2.40 -17.15 -15.81
C VAL A 360 -1.60 -16.05 -16.53
N MET A 361 -1.78 -15.93 -17.84
CA MET A 361 -1.09 -14.91 -18.62
C MET A 361 -1.71 -13.53 -18.38
N ALA A 362 -0.90 -12.60 -17.87
CA ALA A 362 -1.25 -11.19 -17.74
C ALA A 362 -0.94 -10.41 -19.03
N ILE A 363 -1.97 -10.13 -19.82
CA ILE A 363 -1.85 -9.29 -21.02
C ILE A 363 -1.73 -7.82 -20.58
N GLY A 364 -0.77 -7.08 -21.12
CA GLY A 364 -0.60 -5.67 -20.74
C GLY A 364 0.06 -5.42 -19.38
N GLY A 365 0.47 -6.48 -18.67
CA GLY A 365 1.23 -6.38 -17.42
C GLY A 365 0.69 -5.37 -16.39
N PHE A 366 1.59 -4.56 -15.81
CA PHE A 366 1.23 -3.63 -14.73
C PHE A 366 0.77 -2.27 -15.24
N MET A 367 1.34 -1.76 -16.34
CA MET A 367 1.14 -0.37 -16.82
C MET A 367 0.73 -0.30 -18.29
N ASP A 368 -0.02 -1.29 -18.79
CA ASP A 368 -0.35 -1.42 -20.22
C ASP A 368 0.90 -1.70 -21.08
N ASP A 369 1.73 -2.62 -20.59
CA ASP A 369 2.97 -3.05 -21.22
C ASP A 369 2.67 -3.65 -22.62
N PRO A 370 3.51 -3.46 -23.65
CA PRO A 370 3.23 -3.90 -25.02
C PRO A 370 3.48 -5.42 -25.22
N THR A 371 2.99 -6.25 -24.29
CA THR A 371 3.23 -7.69 -24.26
C THR A 371 2.02 -8.47 -23.74
N PRO A 372 1.69 -9.62 -24.36
CA PRO A 372 2.20 -10.05 -25.67
C PRO A 372 1.67 -9.13 -26.79
N THR A 373 2.33 -9.14 -27.94
CA THR A 373 1.71 -8.64 -29.18
C THR A 373 0.59 -9.58 -29.63
N LEU A 374 -0.36 -9.10 -30.43
CA LEU A 374 -1.41 -9.96 -30.99
C LEU A 374 -0.85 -11.19 -31.71
N GLY A 375 0.20 -11.02 -32.53
CA GLY A 375 0.84 -12.14 -33.23
C GLY A 375 1.39 -13.21 -32.28
N GLN A 376 2.11 -12.78 -31.23
CA GLN A 376 2.61 -13.70 -30.20
C GLN A 376 1.47 -14.40 -29.45
N PHE A 377 0.38 -13.69 -29.15
CA PHE A 377 -0.77 -14.28 -28.50
C PHE A 377 -1.41 -15.37 -29.37
N ILE A 378 -1.61 -15.08 -30.66
CA ILE A 378 -2.11 -16.06 -31.64
C ILE A 378 -1.19 -17.28 -31.70
N ASP A 379 0.14 -17.08 -31.72
CA ASP A 379 1.09 -18.18 -31.71
C ASP A 379 0.98 -19.03 -30.45
N TYR A 380 0.75 -18.43 -29.28
CA TYR A 380 0.51 -19.19 -28.04
C TYR A 380 -0.77 -20.01 -28.09
N VAL A 381 -1.84 -19.47 -28.69
CA VAL A 381 -3.10 -20.18 -28.88
C VAL A 381 -2.94 -21.33 -29.88
N LYS A 382 -2.32 -21.10 -31.05
CA LYS A 382 -2.00 -22.13 -32.06
C LYS A 382 -1.15 -23.27 -31.49
N ASN A 383 -0.21 -22.95 -30.60
CA ASN A 383 0.65 -23.94 -29.95
C ASN A 383 0.00 -24.61 -28.73
N HIS A 384 -1.31 -24.42 -28.50
CA HIS A 384 -2.06 -24.95 -27.37
C HIS A 384 -1.44 -24.62 -26.00
N GLN A 385 -0.88 -23.42 -25.87
CA GLN A 385 -0.23 -22.96 -24.63
C GLN A 385 -1.18 -22.21 -23.70
N VAL A 386 -2.33 -21.75 -24.20
CA VAL A 386 -3.35 -21.02 -23.44
C VAL A 386 -4.71 -21.69 -23.64
N THR A 387 -5.40 -22.06 -22.55
CA THR A 387 -6.71 -22.71 -22.65
C THR A 387 -7.86 -21.71 -22.72
N TYR A 388 -7.96 -20.79 -21.76
CA TYR A 388 -9.08 -19.87 -21.67
C TYR A 388 -8.67 -18.42 -21.86
N TYR A 389 -9.56 -17.59 -22.41
CA TYR A 389 -9.48 -16.14 -22.29
C TYR A 389 -10.60 -15.67 -21.37
N VAL A 390 -10.27 -14.90 -20.34
CA VAL A 390 -11.22 -14.50 -19.29
C VAL A 390 -11.42 -12.99 -19.33
N VAL A 391 -12.68 -12.58 -19.36
CA VAL A 391 -13.14 -11.19 -19.23
C VAL A 391 -14.01 -11.11 -17.98
N GLU A 392 -13.55 -10.40 -16.96
CA GLU A 392 -14.37 -10.15 -15.77
C GLU A 392 -15.49 -9.14 -16.10
N ASN A 393 -16.76 -9.52 -15.90
CA ASN A 393 -17.86 -8.57 -15.99
C ASN A 393 -18.02 -7.88 -14.64
N ARG A 394 -17.54 -6.64 -14.56
CA ARG A 394 -17.65 -5.83 -13.33
C ARG A 394 -19.03 -5.18 -13.25
N GLY A 395 -19.94 -5.84 -12.56
CA GLY A 395 -21.22 -5.25 -12.15
C GLY A 395 -21.04 -4.37 -10.90
N LEU A 396 -21.75 -3.24 -10.83
CA LEU A 396 -21.89 -2.51 -9.56
C LEU A 396 -22.61 -3.42 -8.55
N PRO A 397 -22.20 -3.45 -7.26
CA PRO A 397 -23.02 -4.05 -6.23
C PRO A 397 -24.38 -3.35 -6.24
N THR A 398 -25.44 -4.06 -6.62
CA THR A 398 -26.80 -3.53 -6.48
C THR A 398 -27.05 -3.35 -4.98
N ALA A 399 -27.37 -2.12 -4.57
CA ALA A 399 -27.87 -1.84 -3.23
C ALA A 399 -28.99 -2.85 -2.90
N GLY A 400 -28.87 -3.49 -1.73
CA GLY A 400 -29.57 -4.71 -1.40
C GLY A 400 -31.07 -4.69 -1.70
N LYS A 401 -31.56 -5.77 -2.28
CA LYS A 401 -32.93 -6.18 -1.97
C LYS A 401 -32.91 -6.81 -0.58
N PRO A 402 -33.77 -6.40 0.36
CA PRO A 402 -34.02 -7.19 1.55
C PRO A 402 -34.44 -8.60 1.10
N ALA A 403 -33.97 -9.62 1.81
CA ALA A 403 -34.59 -10.93 1.74
C ALA A 403 -35.98 -10.78 2.38
N ASP A 404 -37.02 -10.60 1.54
CA ASP A 404 -38.39 -10.59 2.06
C ASP A 404 -38.89 -12.02 2.21
N ASP A 405 -39.34 -12.25 3.43
CA ASP A 405 -39.80 -13.50 4.02
C ASP A 405 -41.00 -14.12 3.29
N ALA A 406 -41.07 -15.44 3.42
CA ALA A 406 -42.28 -16.21 3.25
C ALA A 406 -43.35 -15.78 4.27
N ALA A 407 -44.34 -14.99 3.85
CA ALA A 407 -45.72 -15.02 4.35
C ALA A 407 -46.56 -13.98 3.58
N GLY A 408 -47.66 -14.42 2.96
CA GLY A 408 -48.56 -13.54 2.22
C GLY A 408 -49.25 -12.51 3.10
N HIS A 409 -49.77 -11.43 2.49
CA HIS A 409 -51.09 -10.78 2.68
C HIS A 409 -51.24 -9.68 1.60
N PRO A 410 -52.46 -9.36 1.12
CA PRO A 410 -52.65 -8.62 -0.12
C PRO A 410 -52.75 -7.08 0.03
N ALA A 411 -52.38 -6.44 -1.07
CA ALA A 411 -52.55 -5.06 -1.53
C ALA A 411 -53.44 -4.09 -0.72
N GLN A 412 -52.91 -2.87 -0.52
CA GLN A 412 -53.70 -1.64 -0.49
C GLN A 412 -53.06 -0.56 -1.37
N ALA A 413 -53.87 -0.02 -2.28
CA ALA A 413 -53.59 1.08 -3.17
C ALA A 413 -54.02 2.41 -2.54
N THR A 414 -53.33 3.51 -2.84
CA THR A 414 -53.87 4.90 -2.98
C THR A 414 -52.76 5.88 -3.42
N PRO A 415 -53.06 7.06 -4.00
CA PRO A 415 -52.58 7.37 -5.35
C PRO A 415 -51.80 8.69 -5.53
N ALA A 416 -51.08 8.74 -6.65
CA ALA A 416 -50.79 9.86 -7.57
C ALA A 416 -50.68 11.30 -7.05
N HIS A 417 -49.52 11.91 -7.33
CA HIS A 417 -49.44 13.35 -7.63
C HIS A 417 -48.73 13.58 -8.98
N ARG A 418 -49.41 14.37 -9.82
CA ARG A 418 -49.08 14.73 -11.20
C ARG A 418 -48.94 16.25 -11.27
N PRO A 419 -47.99 16.76 -12.06
CA PRO A 419 -48.25 17.94 -12.90
C PRO A 419 -47.83 17.63 -14.37
N THR A 420 -48.74 17.56 -15.36
CA THR A 420 -49.18 18.63 -16.30
C THR A 420 -48.01 19.40 -16.95
N GLY A 421 -47.57 19.05 -18.17
CA GLY A 421 -47.91 19.69 -19.47
C GLY A 421 -46.85 20.75 -19.85
N HIS A 422 -46.29 20.94 -21.05
CA HIS A 422 -46.72 20.77 -22.45
C HIS A 422 -45.55 20.85 -23.47
N GLY A 423 -45.66 20.09 -24.58
CA GLY A 423 -45.25 20.42 -25.98
C GLY A 423 -43.77 20.31 -26.38
N LYS A 424 -43.35 19.79 -27.55
CA LYS A 424 -43.94 19.12 -28.74
C LYS A 424 -42.77 18.44 -29.52
N PRO A 425 -43.02 17.52 -30.47
CA PRO A 425 -42.06 16.55 -31.00
C PRO A 425 -41.36 17.00 -32.29
N ALA A 426 -40.23 16.37 -32.62
CA ALA A 426 -39.68 16.35 -33.98
C ALA A 426 -39.19 14.94 -34.32
N ASP A 427 -39.85 14.38 -35.33
CA ASP A 427 -39.59 13.06 -35.91
C ASP A 427 -38.32 13.08 -36.77
N ALA A 428 -37.53 12.01 -36.69
CA ALA A 428 -36.66 11.57 -37.78
C ALA A 428 -36.59 10.04 -37.76
N GLN A 429 -37.22 9.43 -38.76
CA GLN A 429 -37.18 8.01 -39.07
C GLN A 429 -35.77 7.58 -39.48
N ALA A 430 -35.27 6.50 -38.87
CA ALA A 430 -34.24 5.64 -39.44
C ALA A 430 -34.58 4.17 -39.13
N ALA A 431 -34.38 3.33 -40.15
CA ALA A 431 -34.81 1.93 -40.28
C ALA A 431 -34.17 0.96 -39.25
N PRO A 432 -34.72 -0.27 -39.06
CA PRO A 432 -34.42 -1.10 -37.91
C PRO A 432 -33.04 -1.74 -38.02
N ALA A 433 -32.11 -1.35 -37.15
CA ALA A 433 -30.88 -2.08 -36.93
C ALA A 433 -31.19 -3.37 -36.17
N HIS A 434 -30.73 -4.50 -36.70
CA HIS A 434 -30.81 -5.82 -36.09
C HIS A 434 -30.37 -5.79 -34.62
N GLN A 435 -31.29 -6.16 -33.72
CA GLN A 435 -30.99 -6.39 -32.31
C GLN A 435 -30.22 -7.71 -32.17
N GLY A 436 -28.88 -7.60 -32.02
CA GLY A 436 -28.08 -8.65 -31.40
C GLY A 436 -28.38 -8.72 -29.90
N PRO A 437 -28.24 -9.89 -29.25
CA PRO A 437 -28.70 -10.10 -27.89
C PRO A 437 -28.00 -9.16 -26.91
N ALA A 438 -28.80 -8.60 -26.00
CA ALA A 438 -28.40 -7.66 -24.96
C ALA A 438 -27.28 -8.24 -24.06
N ALA A 439 -26.03 -7.87 -24.35
CA ALA A 439 -24.91 -8.00 -23.43
C ALA A 439 -25.00 -6.88 -22.38
N GLY A 440 -25.83 -7.07 -21.36
CA GLY A 440 -25.97 -6.17 -20.21
C GLY A 440 -24.81 -6.25 -19.22
N GLY A 441 -23.57 -6.30 -19.72
CA GLY A 441 -22.35 -6.34 -18.91
C GLY A 441 -21.28 -5.48 -19.55
N TRP A 442 -20.64 -4.62 -18.75
CA TRP A 442 -19.50 -3.83 -19.19
C TRP A 442 -18.40 -4.78 -19.70
N MET A 443 -18.16 -4.80 -21.01
CA MET A 443 -16.88 -5.30 -21.54
C MET A 443 -15.81 -4.44 -20.90
N SER A 444 -15.04 -5.03 -19.99
CA SER A 444 -14.06 -4.36 -19.15
C SER A 444 -12.83 -3.95 -19.98
N GLY A 445 -13.01 -3.01 -20.91
CA GLY A 445 -11.95 -2.34 -21.65
C GLY A 445 -11.13 -1.44 -20.71
N PHE A 446 -10.22 -2.04 -19.96
CA PHE A 446 -9.31 -1.36 -19.03
C PHE A 446 -7.84 -1.41 -19.50
N GLY A 447 -7.56 -1.67 -20.79
CA GLY A 447 -6.19 -1.74 -21.34
C GLY A 447 -6.09 -1.46 -22.85
N GLY A 448 -4.88 -1.13 -23.31
CA GLY A 448 -4.51 -0.84 -24.70
C GLY A 448 -4.41 -2.07 -25.61
N HIS A 449 -4.68 -3.27 -25.11
CA HIS A 449 -4.73 -4.54 -25.86
C HIS A 449 -6.13 -4.91 -26.35
N THR A 450 -6.87 -3.91 -26.84
CA THR A 450 -8.20 -4.15 -27.43
C THR A 450 -8.12 -5.04 -28.67
N ASP A 451 -6.97 -5.10 -29.34
CA ASP A 451 -6.70 -5.96 -30.49
C ASP A 451 -6.80 -7.46 -30.14
N ILE A 452 -6.21 -7.90 -29.02
CA ILE A 452 -6.33 -9.29 -28.53
C ILE A 452 -7.77 -9.60 -28.13
N THR A 453 -8.40 -8.72 -27.34
CA THR A 453 -9.80 -8.90 -26.93
C THR A 453 -10.73 -9.02 -28.15
N ASN A 454 -10.57 -8.13 -29.13
CA ASN A 454 -11.38 -8.13 -30.35
C ASN A 454 -11.13 -9.39 -31.20
N TRP A 455 -9.88 -9.82 -31.32
CA TRP A 455 -9.54 -11.05 -32.03
C TRP A 455 -10.17 -12.28 -31.36
N VAL A 456 -10.08 -12.40 -30.03
CA VAL A 456 -10.72 -13.50 -29.30
C VAL A 456 -12.23 -13.49 -29.51
N ALA A 457 -12.88 -12.34 -29.34
CA ALA A 457 -14.33 -12.21 -29.50
C ALA A 457 -14.81 -12.53 -30.93
N ALA A 458 -13.96 -12.32 -31.95
CA ALA A 458 -14.26 -12.65 -33.34
C ALA A 458 -14.11 -14.15 -33.67
N HIS A 459 -13.27 -14.88 -32.94
CA HIS A 459 -12.92 -16.27 -33.28
C HIS A 459 -13.51 -17.32 -32.32
N PHE A 460 -13.91 -16.94 -31.11
CA PHE A 460 -14.38 -17.87 -30.09
C PHE A 460 -15.76 -17.49 -29.56
N LYS A 461 -16.53 -18.50 -29.13
CA LYS A 461 -17.86 -18.29 -28.54
C LYS A 461 -17.74 -17.94 -27.05
N PRO A 462 -18.39 -16.88 -26.58
CA PRO A 462 -18.39 -16.53 -25.16
C PRO A 462 -19.27 -17.50 -24.36
N VAL A 463 -18.80 -17.86 -23.16
CA VAL A 463 -19.54 -18.63 -22.15
C VAL A 463 -19.51 -17.88 -20.84
N THR A 464 -20.68 -17.64 -20.25
CA THR A 464 -20.76 -17.00 -18.93
C THR A 464 -20.49 -18.01 -17.82
N VAL A 465 -19.50 -17.73 -16.98
CA VAL A 465 -19.11 -18.54 -15.81
C VAL A 465 -19.11 -17.65 -14.58
N GLY A 466 -20.20 -17.67 -13.82
CA GLY A 466 -20.39 -16.75 -12.69
C GLY A 466 -20.48 -15.30 -13.18
N SER A 467 -19.63 -14.44 -12.63
CA SER A 467 -19.48 -13.03 -13.05
C SER A 467 -18.50 -12.82 -14.20
N ALA A 468 -17.86 -13.88 -14.73
CA ALA A 468 -16.91 -13.76 -15.84
C ALA A 468 -17.51 -14.24 -17.16
N THR A 469 -17.07 -13.64 -18.26
CA THR A 469 -17.20 -14.17 -19.62
C THR A 469 -15.90 -14.91 -19.97
N VAL A 470 -16.02 -16.16 -20.39
CA VAL A 470 -14.89 -17.05 -20.71
C VAL A 470 -14.98 -17.49 -22.16
N TYR A 471 -13.86 -17.48 -22.86
CA TYR A 471 -13.72 -18.03 -24.21
C TYR A 471 -12.80 -19.25 -24.15
N ASP A 472 -13.26 -20.39 -24.65
CA ASP A 472 -12.46 -21.61 -24.73
C ASP A 472 -11.67 -21.62 -26.05
N MET A 473 -10.35 -21.59 -25.93
CA MET A 473 -9.41 -21.55 -27.06
C MET A 473 -8.72 -22.90 -27.29
N SER A 474 -9.06 -23.95 -26.53
CA SER A 474 -8.39 -25.26 -26.59
C SER A 474 -8.47 -25.93 -27.96
N HIS A 475 -9.53 -25.65 -28.73
CA HIS A 475 -9.82 -26.25 -30.03
C HIS A 475 -9.49 -25.34 -31.22
N TYR A 476 -8.62 -24.33 -31.04
CA TYR A 476 -8.23 -23.48 -32.15
C TYR A 476 -7.39 -24.24 -33.18
N GLU A 477 -7.88 -24.37 -34.41
CA GLU A 477 -7.19 -25.03 -35.55
C GLU A 477 -6.69 -24.04 -36.62
N GLY A 478 -6.85 -22.73 -36.38
CA GLY A 478 -6.61 -21.67 -37.36
C GLY A 478 -5.15 -21.33 -37.64
#